data_AF-A0A7S0W231-F1
#
_entry.id   AF-A0A7S0W231-F1
#
_cell.length_a   1.000
_cell.length_b   1.000
_cell.length_c   1.000
_cell.angle_alpha   90.00
_cell.angle_beta   90.00
_cell.angle_gamma   90.00
#
_symmetry.space_group_name_H-M   'P 1'
#
loop_
_entity.id
_entity.type
_entity.pdbx_description
1 polymer ?
#
loop_
_entity_poly.entity_id
_entity_poly.type
_entity_poly.pdbx_seq_one_letter_code
_entity_poly.pdbx_strand_id
1 'polypeptide(L)'
;PEKGQMLLEMVFMYAVLWSCGGALTSDKRDDHRGAFERWFRGEFADPIKMPDDGLPCDYYVDTDSLSFVNWSARTEAYAHDPTLVYGNIYVPTMETERLSHLAELLMRKQRAVMLVGGPGTGKTTLMKDRLRHMDADTYAFMNINLNCFTDSMLLQTAMESVLEKKTGRTFGPPGTKRQVYFI
;
A
#
# COMPACT_ATOMS: atom_id res chain seq x y z
N PRO A 1 19.48 -21.06 12.35
CA PRO A 1 18.32 -21.21 13.27
C PRO A 1 17.96 -19.87 13.93
N GLU A 2 18.91 -19.26 14.64
CA GLU A 2 18.71 -18.02 15.41
C GLU A 2 18.38 -16.79 14.54
N LYS A 3 19.10 -16.58 13.43
CA LYS A 3 18.78 -15.50 12.46
C LYS A 3 17.36 -15.60 11.87
N GLY A 4 16.88 -16.83 11.66
CA GLY A 4 15.53 -17.06 11.12
C GLY A 4 14.44 -16.74 12.14
N GLN A 5 14.69 -17.04 13.42
CA GLN A 5 13.79 -16.69 14.50
C GLN A 5 13.71 -15.16 14.68
N MET A 6 14.86 -14.49 14.69
CA MET A 6 14.91 -13.03 14.79
C MET A 6 14.17 -12.36 13.62
N LEU A 7 14.40 -12.83 12.39
CA LEU A 7 13.66 -12.32 11.22
C LEU A 7 12.15 -12.53 11.35
N LEU A 8 11.72 -13.70 11.82
CA LEU A 8 10.30 -14.00 12.02
C LEU A 8 9.67 -13.05 13.05
N GLU A 9 10.36 -12.79 14.15
CA GLU A 9 9.92 -11.83 15.18
C GLU A 9 9.80 -10.42 14.62
N MET A 10 10.79 -9.95 13.85
CA MET A 10 10.74 -8.62 13.21
C MET A 10 9.58 -8.49 12.21
N VAL A 11 9.40 -9.50 11.35
CA VAL A 11 8.31 -9.53 10.36
C VAL A 11 6.96 -9.62 11.08
N PHE A 12 6.87 -10.36 12.18
CA PHE A 12 5.67 -10.42 13.01
C PHE A 12 5.34 -9.05 13.60
N MET A 13 6.31 -8.37 14.21
CA MET A 13 6.14 -7.01 14.72
C MET A 13 5.67 -6.06 13.62
N TYR A 14 6.30 -6.09 12.45
CA TYR A 14 5.91 -5.27 11.31
C TYR A 14 4.47 -5.57 10.85
N ALA A 15 4.08 -6.85 10.79
CA ALA A 15 2.74 -7.25 10.42
C ALA A 15 1.68 -6.73 11.41
N VAL A 16 1.92 -6.89 12.72
CA VAL A 16 1.01 -6.41 13.78
C VAL A 16 0.86 -4.89 13.74
N LEU A 17 1.98 -4.17 13.60
CA LEU A 17 2.00 -2.72 13.51
C LEU A 17 1.08 -2.22 12.40
N TRP A 18 1.14 -2.82 11.21
CA TRP A 18 0.31 -2.39 10.07
C TRP A 18 -1.10 -2.96 10.08
N SER A 19 -1.32 -4.17 10.61
CA SER A 19 -2.67 -4.75 10.69
C SER A 19 -3.55 -4.05 11.72
N CYS A 20 -2.97 -3.62 12.84
CA CYS A 20 -3.70 -2.98 13.94
C CYS A 20 -3.58 -1.45 13.88
N GLY A 21 -2.39 -0.92 13.60
CA GLY A 21 -2.14 0.51 13.57
C GLY A 21 -2.47 1.20 12.25
N GLY A 22 -2.46 0.47 11.13
CA GLY A 22 -2.65 1.06 9.80
C GLY A 22 -4.04 1.67 9.56
N ALA A 23 -5.07 1.17 10.25
CA ALA A 23 -6.43 1.68 10.17
C ALA A 23 -6.77 2.74 11.24
N LEU A 24 -5.85 3.01 12.18
CA LEU A 24 -6.07 4.01 13.21
C LEU A 24 -5.96 5.42 12.62
N THR A 25 -6.90 6.26 12.98
CA THR A 25 -6.93 7.67 12.57
C THR A 25 -6.16 8.52 13.56
N SER A 26 -5.46 9.53 13.04
CA SER A 26 -4.98 10.66 13.83
C SER A 26 -5.76 11.89 13.39
N ASP A 27 -6.51 12.48 14.32
CA ASP A 27 -7.15 13.78 14.11
C ASP A 27 -6.43 14.84 14.96
N LYS A 28 -6.67 16.13 14.71
CA LYS A 28 -6.04 17.24 15.43
C LYS A 28 -6.32 17.23 16.94
N ARG A 29 -7.39 16.54 17.38
CA ARG A 29 -7.76 16.39 18.79
C ARG A 29 -7.25 15.11 19.42
N ASP A 30 -7.31 13.99 18.69
CA ASP A 30 -6.98 12.67 19.21
C ASP A 30 -6.03 11.93 18.26
N ASP A 31 -4.82 11.66 18.74
CA ASP A 31 -3.79 10.90 18.01
C ASP A 31 -3.79 9.44 18.46
N HIS A 32 -4.84 8.70 18.09
CA HIS A 32 -4.98 7.28 18.43
C HIS A 32 -3.85 6.44 17.83
N ARG A 33 -3.39 6.80 16.63
CA ARG A 33 -2.28 6.12 15.97
C ARG A 33 -0.97 6.31 16.73
N GLY A 34 -0.57 7.53 17.04
CA GLY A 34 0.67 7.77 17.79
C GLY A 34 0.61 7.25 19.23
N ALA A 35 -0.58 7.19 19.85
CA ALA A 35 -0.76 6.49 21.12
C ALA A 35 -0.53 4.98 20.99
N PHE A 36 -1.13 4.34 19.98
CA PHE A 36 -0.93 2.91 19.69
C PHE A 36 0.54 2.60 19.40
N GLU A 37 1.20 3.41 18.58
CA GLU A 37 2.59 3.16 18.21
C GLU A 37 3.57 3.33 19.39
N ARG A 38 3.29 4.27 20.31
CA ARG A 38 4.05 4.38 21.57
C ARG A 38 3.84 3.18 22.48
N TRP A 39 2.60 2.71 22.61
CA TRP A 39 2.29 1.48 23.35
C TRP A 39 2.98 0.26 22.72
N PHE A 40 2.86 0.12 21.40
CA PHE A 40 3.45 -0.97 20.62
C PHE A 40 4.97 -1.07 20.84
N ARG A 41 5.67 0.07 20.82
CA ARG A 41 7.12 0.13 21.09
C ARG A 41 7.48 -0.41 22.48
N GLY A 42 6.67 -0.11 23.49
CA GLY A 42 6.89 -0.60 24.85
C GLY A 42 6.60 -2.10 25.01
N GLU A 43 5.51 -2.56 24.39
CA GLU A 43 5.06 -3.97 24.48
C GLU A 43 6.03 -4.93 23.78
N PHE A 44 6.59 -4.52 22.63
CA PHE A 44 7.48 -5.34 21.81
C PHE A 44 8.97 -5.05 22.02
N ALA A 45 9.35 -4.46 23.16
CA ALA A 45 10.73 -4.05 23.41
C ALA A 45 11.73 -5.21 23.60
N ASP A 46 11.24 -6.41 23.91
CA ASP A 46 12.02 -7.64 24.15
C ASP A 46 11.49 -8.76 23.22
N PRO A 47 12.35 -9.48 22.46
CA PRO A 47 13.82 -9.39 22.41
C PRO A 47 14.36 -8.39 21.40
N ILE A 48 13.54 -7.82 20.51
CA ILE A 48 14.00 -6.96 19.42
C ILE A 48 13.57 -5.52 19.64
N LYS A 49 14.56 -4.67 19.95
CA LYS A 49 14.31 -3.24 20.16
C LYS A 49 14.23 -2.49 18.81
N MET A 50 13.14 -1.74 18.61
CA MET A 50 13.01 -0.79 17.51
C MET A 50 13.83 0.50 17.78
N PRO A 51 14.36 1.20 16.75
CA PRO A 51 15.12 2.43 16.92
C PRO A 51 14.32 3.53 17.62
N ASP A 52 14.91 4.19 18.63
CA ASP A 52 14.23 5.17 19.49
C ASP A 52 13.86 6.47 18.77
N ASP A 53 14.52 6.78 17.66
CA ASP A 53 14.22 7.95 16.82
C ASP A 53 12.91 7.74 16.04
N GLY A 54 12.06 8.75 15.93
CA GLY A 54 10.79 8.65 15.22
C GLY A 54 9.77 7.65 15.77
N LEU A 55 8.79 7.28 14.95
CA LEU A 55 7.73 6.34 15.30
C LEU A 55 7.99 4.95 14.68
N PRO A 56 7.47 3.86 15.27
CA PRO A 56 7.55 2.51 14.68
C PRO A 56 7.18 2.43 13.20
N CYS A 57 6.19 3.20 12.74
CA CYS A 57 5.76 3.20 11.34
C CYS A 57 6.76 3.86 10.38
N ASP A 58 7.74 4.60 10.88
CA ASP A 58 8.82 5.22 10.10
C ASP A 58 9.92 4.22 9.73
N TYR A 59 9.79 2.96 10.16
CA TYR A 59 10.73 1.89 9.87
C TYR A 59 10.10 0.75 9.06
N TYR A 60 10.93 0.07 8.28
CA TYR A 60 10.64 -1.21 7.66
C TYR A 60 11.69 -2.25 8.04
N VAL A 61 11.34 -3.52 7.90
CA VAL A 61 12.26 -4.63 8.13
C VAL A 61 13.08 -4.85 6.88
N ASP A 62 14.39 -4.62 6.94
CA ASP A 62 15.30 -5.06 5.91
C ASP A 62 15.72 -6.51 6.20
N THR A 63 15.35 -7.41 5.29
CA THR A 63 15.60 -8.86 5.43
C THR A 63 17.07 -9.22 5.24
N ASP A 64 17.84 -8.36 4.57
CA ASP A 64 19.24 -8.63 4.27
C ASP A 64 20.15 -8.22 5.44
N SER A 65 19.95 -7.01 5.98
CA SER A 65 20.67 -6.54 7.17
C SER A 65 20.08 -7.02 8.49
N LEU A 66 18.87 -7.59 8.49
CA LEU A 66 18.11 -7.97 9.69
C LEU A 66 17.96 -6.79 10.67
N SER A 67 17.61 -5.63 10.13
CA SER A 67 17.49 -4.38 10.90
C SER A 67 16.23 -3.59 10.54
N PHE A 68 15.83 -2.70 11.44
CA PHE A 68 14.78 -1.72 11.18
C PHE A 68 15.39 -0.49 10.51
N VAL A 69 15.06 -0.26 9.24
CA VAL A 69 15.60 0.83 8.43
C VAL A 69 14.55 1.91 8.25
N ASN A 70 14.94 3.18 8.41
CA ASN A 70 14.03 4.29 8.25
C ASN A 70 13.63 4.48 6.77
N TRP A 71 12.35 4.75 6.51
CA TRP A 71 11.82 4.95 5.16
C TRP A 71 12.46 6.13 4.40
N SER A 72 13.01 7.12 5.11
CA SER A 72 13.81 8.20 4.50
C SER A 72 14.97 7.67 3.65
N ALA A 73 15.54 6.51 3.99
CA ALA A 73 16.60 5.87 3.19
C ALA A 73 16.11 5.35 1.83
N ARG A 74 14.81 5.17 1.64
CA ARG A 74 14.17 4.78 0.37
C ARG A 74 13.44 5.92 -0.32
N THR A 75 13.28 7.06 0.35
CA THR A 75 12.56 8.20 -0.23
C THR A 75 13.52 8.95 -1.14
N GLU A 76 13.35 8.83 -2.45
CA GLU A 76 14.16 9.58 -3.41
C GLU A 76 13.86 11.08 -3.33
N ALA A 77 14.89 11.91 -3.48
CA ALA A 77 14.71 13.35 -3.59
C ALA A 77 13.94 13.67 -4.87
N TYR A 78 12.81 14.34 -4.74
CA TYR A 78 11.99 14.71 -5.89
C TYR A 78 12.77 15.62 -6.85
N ALA A 79 12.96 15.14 -8.09
CA ALA A 79 13.50 15.89 -9.20
C ALA A 79 12.36 16.25 -10.16
N HIS A 80 12.05 17.54 -10.28
CA HIS A 80 10.97 17.98 -11.15
C HIS A 80 11.37 17.89 -12.62
N ASP A 81 10.61 17.12 -13.40
CA ASP A 81 10.66 17.16 -14.85
C ASP A 81 9.58 18.12 -15.38
N PRO A 82 9.97 19.27 -15.98
CA PRO A 82 9.03 20.27 -16.49
C PRO A 82 8.26 19.80 -17.74
N THR A 83 8.61 18.66 -18.33
CA THR A 83 7.89 18.08 -19.47
C THR A 83 6.67 17.26 -19.05
N LEU A 84 6.54 16.94 -17.76
CA LEU A 84 5.42 16.17 -17.24
C LEU A 84 4.12 16.98 -17.25
N VAL A 85 3.04 16.33 -17.70
CA VAL A 85 1.68 16.87 -17.56
C VAL A 85 1.38 17.05 -16.08
N TYR A 86 0.84 18.21 -15.70
CA TYR A 86 0.57 18.57 -14.30
C TYR A 86 -0.16 17.47 -13.50
N GLY A 87 -1.15 16.81 -14.10
CA GLY A 87 -1.91 15.72 -13.46
C GLY A 87 -1.12 14.41 -13.22
N ASN A 88 0.12 14.32 -13.71
CA ASN A 88 1.02 13.18 -13.55
C ASN A 88 2.21 13.48 -12.62
N ILE A 89 2.30 14.69 -12.07
CA ILE A 89 3.34 15.03 -11.10
C ILE A 89 3.07 14.25 -9.81
N TYR A 90 4.01 13.39 -9.43
CA TYR A 90 3.99 12.63 -8.18
C TYR A 90 5.26 12.95 -7.40
N VAL A 91 5.10 13.39 -6.15
CA VAL A 91 6.20 13.72 -5.24
C VAL A 91 6.24 12.63 -4.19
N PRO A 92 7.26 11.74 -4.20
CA PRO A 92 7.38 10.72 -3.18
C PRO A 92 7.70 11.37 -1.83
N THR A 93 6.95 10.95 -0.82
CA THR A 93 7.16 11.27 0.59
C THR A 93 7.33 9.95 1.35
N MET A 94 7.86 10.03 2.55
CA MET A 94 7.97 8.85 3.43
C MET A 94 6.62 8.14 3.63
N GLU A 95 5.53 8.90 3.79
CA GLU A 95 4.18 8.32 3.95
C GLU A 95 3.71 7.59 2.70
N THR A 96 3.92 8.18 1.52
CA THR A 96 3.51 7.55 0.26
C THR A 96 4.33 6.32 -0.06
N GLU A 97 5.64 6.32 0.22
CA GLU A 97 6.51 5.14 0.04
C GLU A 97 6.06 3.97 0.92
N ARG A 98 5.76 4.24 2.19
CA ARG A 98 5.21 3.25 3.13
C ARG A 98 3.93 2.60 2.60
N LEU A 99 2.96 3.42 2.20
CA LEU A 99 1.68 2.93 1.71
C LEU A 99 1.82 2.21 0.36
N SER A 100 2.68 2.71 -0.53
CA SER A 100 3.01 2.08 -1.81
C SER A 100 3.60 0.69 -1.60
N HIS A 101 4.53 0.55 -0.66
CA HIS A 101 5.15 -0.73 -0.34
C HIS A 101 4.15 -1.76 0.21
N LEU A 102 3.29 -1.36 1.17
CA LEU A 102 2.25 -2.23 1.72
C LEU A 102 1.25 -2.65 0.64
N ALA A 103 0.85 -1.71 -0.21
CA ALA A 103 -0.03 -1.99 -1.33
C ALA A 103 0.60 -3.03 -2.26
N GLU A 104 1.87 -2.85 -2.61
CA GLU A 104 2.63 -3.80 -3.42
C GLU A 104 2.68 -5.21 -2.80
N LEU A 105 3.01 -5.32 -1.51
CA LEU A 105 3.08 -6.60 -0.81
C LEU A 105 1.76 -7.37 -0.92
N LEU A 106 0.64 -6.68 -0.69
CA LEU A 106 -0.70 -7.27 -0.75
C LEU A 106 -1.12 -7.59 -2.20
N MET A 107 -0.84 -6.71 -3.15
CA MET A 107 -1.15 -6.91 -4.57
C MET A 107 -0.39 -8.08 -5.17
N ARG A 108 0.90 -8.26 -4.82
CA ARG A 108 1.70 -9.44 -5.22
C ARG A 108 1.06 -10.75 -4.74
N LYS A 109 0.36 -10.71 -3.60
CA LYS A 109 -0.41 -11.83 -3.03
C LYS A 109 -1.89 -11.85 -3.45
N GLN A 110 -2.27 -11.03 -4.44
CA GLN A 110 -3.64 -10.93 -4.96
C GLN A 110 -4.67 -10.60 -3.86
N ARG A 111 -4.27 -9.76 -2.89
CA ARG A 111 -5.15 -9.22 -1.85
C ARG A 111 -5.52 -7.78 -2.19
N ALA A 112 -6.80 -7.46 -2.04
CA ALA A 112 -7.29 -6.10 -2.23
C ALA A 112 -6.81 -5.17 -1.10
N VAL A 113 -6.65 -3.89 -1.43
CA VAL A 113 -6.15 -2.85 -0.53
C VAL A 113 -7.12 -1.68 -0.57
N MET A 114 -7.46 -1.14 0.59
CA MET A 114 -8.31 0.03 0.72
C MET A 114 -7.53 1.13 1.45
N LEU A 115 -7.39 2.30 0.81
CA LEU A 115 -6.84 3.49 1.43
C LEU A 115 -8.00 4.42 1.79
N VAL A 116 -8.15 4.72 3.07
CA VAL A 116 -9.21 5.58 3.59
C VAL A 116 -8.62 6.94 3.98
N GLY A 117 -9.32 8.03 3.65
CA GLY A 117 -8.94 9.37 4.07
C GLY A 117 -9.76 10.44 3.33
N GLY A 118 -9.63 11.70 3.74
CA GLY A 118 -10.38 12.82 3.15
C GLY A 118 -10.13 13.02 1.64
N PRO A 119 -11.01 13.76 0.93
CA PRO A 119 -10.78 14.10 -0.47
C PRO A 119 -9.49 14.93 -0.62
N GLY A 120 -8.79 14.76 -1.74
CA GLY A 120 -7.59 15.55 -2.05
C GLY A 120 -6.29 15.11 -1.36
N THR A 121 -6.28 14.04 -0.57
CA THR A 121 -5.06 13.56 0.14
C THR A 121 -4.14 12.67 -0.71
N GLY A 122 -4.15 12.81 -2.04
CA GLY A 122 -3.21 12.10 -2.92
C GLY A 122 -3.41 10.58 -3.10
N LYS A 123 -4.39 9.94 -2.44
CA LYS A 123 -4.65 8.48 -2.53
C LYS A 123 -4.79 7.96 -3.97
N THR A 124 -5.58 8.67 -4.80
CA THR A 124 -5.80 8.32 -6.20
C THR A 124 -4.52 8.46 -7.01
N THR A 125 -3.72 9.49 -6.76
CA THR A 125 -2.43 9.70 -7.43
C THR A 125 -1.46 8.59 -7.07
N LEU A 126 -1.35 8.25 -5.78
CA LEU A 126 -0.51 7.17 -5.27
C LEU A 126 -0.81 5.83 -5.94
N MET A 127 -2.09 5.40 -5.95
CA MET A 127 -2.45 4.13 -6.56
C MET A 127 -2.28 4.13 -8.07
N LYS A 128 -2.61 5.24 -8.75
CA LYS A 128 -2.41 5.34 -10.22
C LYS A 128 -0.93 5.29 -10.59
N ASP A 129 -0.08 5.98 -9.86
CA ASP A 129 1.37 5.94 -10.05
C ASP A 129 1.89 4.51 -9.87
N ARG A 130 1.49 3.84 -8.78
CA ARG A 130 1.88 2.46 -8.51
C ARG A 130 1.42 1.49 -9.59
N LEU A 131 0.18 1.59 -10.05
CA LEU A 131 -0.40 0.72 -11.09
C LEU A 131 0.31 0.91 -12.44
N ARG A 132 0.77 2.12 -12.76
CA ARG A 132 1.55 2.41 -13.99
C ARG A 132 2.92 1.74 -14.00
N HIS A 133 3.54 1.59 -12.83
CA HIS A 133 4.85 0.95 -12.69
C HIS A 133 4.79 -0.58 -12.55
N MET A 134 3.59 -1.17 -12.58
CA MET A 134 3.46 -2.64 -12.61
C MET A 134 3.80 -3.19 -13.99
N ASP A 135 4.34 -4.42 -14.02
CA ASP A 135 4.61 -5.13 -15.25
C ASP A 135 3.32 -5.30 -16.09
N ALA A 136 3.30 -4.65 -17.25
CA ALA A 136 2.17 -4.63 -18.17
C ALA A 136 1.92 -5.98 -18.83
N ASP A 137 2.91 -6.89 -18.82
CA ASP A 137 2.76 -8.24 -19.36
C ASP A 137 2.06 -9.17 -18.35
N THR A 138 2.29 -8.95 -17.05
CA THR A 138 1.64 -9.72 -15.98
C THR A 138 0.31 -9.12 -15.53
N TYR A 139 0.18 -7.79 -15.52
CA TYR A 139 -0.96 -7.10 -14.94
C TYR A 139 -1.67 -6.20 -15.95
N ALA A 140 -3.00 -6.20 -15.88
CA ALA A 140 -3.87 -5.21 -16.52
C ALA A 140 -4.67 -4.52 -15.41
N PHE A 141 -4.91 -3.21 -15.52
CA PHE A 141 -5.73 -2.50 -14.55
C PHE A 141 -6.81 -1.66 -15.21
N MET A 142 -7.94 -1.50 -14.51
CA MET A 142 -9.07 -0.67 -14.93
C MET A 142 -9.47 0.24 -13.78
N ASN A 143 -9.61 1.53 -14.07
CA ASN A 143 -10.14 2.50 -13.13
C ASN A 143 -11.67 2.57 -13.28
N ILE A 144 -12.40 2.40 -12.19
CA ILE A 144 -13.86 2.47 -12.14
C ILE A 144 -14.24 3.59 -11.18
N ASN A 145 -14.74 4.71 -11.70
CA ASN A 145 -15.16 5.82 -10.85
C ASN A 145 -16.56 5.55 -10.31
N LEU A 146 -16.70 5.38 -8.99
CA LEU A 146 -18.01 5.33 -8.34
C LEU A 146 -18.53 6.74 -8.04
N ASN A 147 -19.82 6.94 -8.26
CA ASN A 147 -20.56 8.12 -7.84
C ASN A 147 -21.93 7.73 -7.27
N CYS A 148 -22.71 8.72 -6.81
CA CYS A 148 -24.03 8.47 -6.22
C CYS A 148 -25.09 7.90 -7.19
N PHE A 149 -24.82 7.87 -8.49
CA PHE A 149 -25.69 7.27 -9.52
C PHE A 149 -25.20 5.89 -9.96
N THR A 150 -24.08 5.39 -9.42
CA THR A 150 -23.55 4.08 -9.80
C THR A 150 -24.27 2.98 -9.04
N ASP A 151 -25.10 2.22 -9.75
CA ASP A 151 -25.76 1.03 -9.21
C ASP A 151 -24.95 -0.26 -9.47
N SER A 152 -25.46 -1.38 -8.98
CA SER A 152 -24.81 -2.69 -9.14
C SER A 152 -24.69 -3.11 -10.61
N MET A 153 -25.64 -2.72 -11.46
CA MET A 153 -25.67 -3.07 -12.88
C MET A 153 -24.60 -2.30 -13.66
N LEU A 154 -24.46 -1.00 -13.39
CA LEU A 154 -23.42 -0.16 -13.97
C LEU A 154 -22.02 -0.62 -13.54
N LEU A 155 -21.84 -0.94 -12.25
CA LEU A 155 -20.57 -1.47 -11.75
C LEU A 155 -20.22 -2.80 -12.43
N GLN A 156 -21.16 -3.74 -12.50
CA GLN A 156 -20.94 -5.03 -13.16
C GLN A 156 -20.59 -4.85 -14.64
N THR A 157 -21.34 -4.01 -15.36
CA THR A 157 -21.10 -3.73 -16.79
C THR A 157 -19.71 -3.13 -17.00
N ALA A 158 -19.28 -2.21 -16.12
CA ALA A 158 -17.95 -1.63 -16.17
C ALA A 158 -16.87 -2.70 -15.95
N MET A 159 -17.02 -3.54 -14.92
CA MET A 159 -16.07 -4.61 -14.63
C MET A 159 -15.97 -5.64 -15.76
N GLU A 160 -17.09 -6.01 -16.37
CA GLU A 160 -17.15 -6.98 -17.47
C GLU A 160 -16.59 -6.43 -18.80
N SER A 161 -16.55 -5.11 -18.99
CA SER A 161 -16.09 -4.50 -20.26
C SER A 161 -14.66 -4.85 -20.68
N VAL A 162 -13.81 -5.24 -19.72
CA VAL A 162 -12.41 -5.64 -19.94
C VAL A 162 -12.18 -7.16 -19.81
N LEU A 163 -13.25 -7.92 -19.55
CA LEU A 163 -13.17 -9.37 -19.35
C LEU A 163 -13.63 -10.14 -20.59
N GLU A 164 -12.98 -11.27 -20.84
CA GLU A 164 -13.40 -12.24 -21.82
C GLU A 164 -14.09 -13.42 -21.15
N LYS A 165 -15.10 -13.95 -21.83
CA LYS A 165 -15.70 -15.23 -21.43
C LYS A 165 -14.69 -16.36 -21.68
N LYS A 166 -14.27 -17.05 -20.62
CA LYS A 166 -13.33 -18.18 -20.72
C LYS A 166 -14.05 -19.50 -20.92
N THR A 167 -14.84 -19.94 -19.94
CA THR A 167 -15.58 -21.21 -20.01
C THR A 167 -16.85 -21.13 -19.17
N GLY A 168 -17.98 -21.62 -19.71
CA GLY A 168 -19.26 -21.62 -18.99
C GLY A 168 -19.69 -20.22 -18.53
N ARG A 169 -19.69 -20.00 -17.21
CA ARG A 169 -20.02 -18.74 -16.54
C ARG A 169 -18.80 -17.99 -15.99
N THR A 170 -17.59 -18.41 -16.37
CA THR A 170 -16.33 -17.82 -15.88
C THR A 170 -15.84 -16.74 -16.84
N PHE A 171 -15.59 -15.56 -16.29
CA PHE A 171 -15.00 -14.42 -16.97
C PHE A 171 -13.59 -14.17 -16.44
N GLY A 172 -12.68 -13.75 -17.31
CA GLY A 172 -11.31 -13.45 -16.93
C GLY A 172 -10.65 -12.49 -17.91
N PRO A 173 -9.55 -11.84 -17.52
CA PRO A 173 -8.82 -10.93 -18.40
C PRO A 173 -8.33 -11.64 -19.68
N PRO A 174 -8.10 -10.87 -20.75
CA PRO A 174 -7.47 -11.37 -21.97
C PRO A 174 -6.12 -12.05 -21.68
N GLY A 175 -5.89 -13.18 -22.34
CA GLY A 175 -4.65 -13.96 -22.18
C GLY A 175 -4.46 -14.50 -20.76
N THR A 176 -3.22 -14.36 -20.25
CA THR A 176 -2.77 -14.85 -18.93
C THR A 176 -2.54 -13.72 -17.92
N LYS A 177 -2.98 -12.50 -18.24
CA LYS A 177 -2.79 -11.32 -17.38
C LYS A 177 -3.64 -11.43 -16.11
N ARG A 178 -3.29 -10.64 -15.10
CA ARG A 178 -4.08 -10.47 -13.88
C ARG A 178 -4.79 -9.13 -13.93
N GLN A 179 -6.12 -9.14 -13.81
CA GLN A 179 -6.92 -7.92 -13.79
C GLN A 179 -6.93 -7.31 -12.38
N VAL A 180 -6.60 -6.02 -12.29
CA VAL A 180 -6.76 -5.20 -11.09
C VAL A 180 -7.85 -4.17 -11.35
N TYR A 181 -8.83 -4.09 -10.45
CA TYR A 181 -9.83 -3.03 -10.49
C TYR A 181 -9.46 -2.00 -9.43
N PHE A 182 -9.28 -0.75 -9.85
CA PHE A 182 -9.12 0.37 -8.96
C PHE A 182 -10.41 1.17 -8.95
N ILE A 183 -10.94 1.38 -7.74
CA ILE A 183 -12.23 2.03 -7.47
C ILE A 183 -11.97 3.37 -6.81
#